data_AF-A0A6I4XR42-F1
#
_entry.id   AF-A0A6I4XR42-F1
#
_cell.length_a   1.000
_cell.length_b   1.000
_cell.length_c   1.000
_cell.angle_alpha   90.00
_cell.angle_beta   90.00
_cell.angle_gamma   90.00
#
_symmetry.space_group_name_H-M   'P 1'
#
loop_
_entity.id
_entity.type
_entity.pdbx_description
1 polymer ?
#
loop_
_entity_poly.entity_id
_entity_poly.type
_entity_poly.pdbx_seq_one_letter_code
_entity_poly.pdbx_strand_id
1 'polypeptide(L)'
;MKLSQVPNKTTGNGIKIFGYLCFIVSCYLIFLRFEVALAQQPEPQPLAGFTVESVIPDNQLDKNQTYFYLGVQPSNQQIIQVKIRSLQKEPVTVALSIHDAVNGTEGQIDYTQTSPKLDSSLTNSITQIVHLQNKEATVTVKNFEE
;
A
#
# COMPACT_ATOMS: atom_id res chain seq x y z
N MET A 1 79.66 31.57 33.67
CA MET A 1 79.16 30.29 33.11
C MET A 1 77.64 30.36 33.09
N LYS A 2 77.03 30.68 31.94
CA LYS A 2 75.56 30.80 31.79
C LYS A 2 75.02 29.48 31.25
N LEU A 3 74.17 28.81 32.01
CA LEU A 3 73.32 27.72 31.52
C LEU A 3 71.90 28.27 31.40
N SER A 4 71.50 28.57 30.16
CA SER A 4 70.15 28.95 29.78
C SER A 4 69.27 27.70 29.78
N GLN A 5 68.27 27.67 30.66
CA GLN A 5 67.21 26.66 30.63
C GLN A 5 66.16 27.12 29.60
N VAL A 6 66.05 26.38 28.49
CA VAL A 6 65.01 26.57 27.47
C VAL A 6 63.69 26.00 28.00
N PRO A 7 62.57 26.74 28.00
CA PRO A 7 61.30 26.18 28.42
C PRO A 7 60.80 25.16 27.39
N ASN A 8 60.62 23.91 27.83
CA ASN A 8 60.08 22.81 27.03
C ASN A 8 58.61 23.09 26.69
N LYS A 9 58.38 23.63 25.49
CA LYS A 9 57.05 24.03 24.98
C LYS A 9 56.35 22.89 24.20
N THR A 10 56.72 21.63 24.44
CA THR A 10 56.30 20.49 23.61
C THR A 10 55.06 19.75 24.16
N THR A 11 54.72 19.96 25.44
CA THR A 11 53.66 19.18 26.12
C THR A 11 52.23 19.62 25.75
N GLY A 12 52.02 20.88 25.37
CA GLY A 12 50.67 21.43 25.11
C GLY A 12 50.07 21.06 23.75
N ASN A 13 50.89 20.80 22.72
CA ASN A 13 50.40 20.44 21.39
C ASN A 13 50.02 18.96 21.28
N GLY A 14 50.72 18.06 21.97
CA GLY A 14 50.42 16.63 21.96
C GLY A 14 49.03 16.30 22.52
N ILE A 15 48.63 16.97 23.61
CA ILE A 15 47.31 16.78 24.23
C ILE A 15 46.18 17.27 23.30
N LYS A 16 46.39 18.37 22.58
CA LYS A 16 45.42 18.88 21.59
C LYS A 16 45.30 17.95 20.40
N ILE A 17 46.42 17.47 19.87
CA ILE A 17 46.45 16.50 18.76
C ILE A 17 45.75 15.19 19.16
N PHE A 18 45.99 14.71 20.37
CA PHE A 18 45.30 13.53 20.90
C PHE A 18 43.79 13.76 21.06
N GLY A 19 43.38 14.95 21.52
CA GLY A 19 41.98 15.34 21.60
C GLY A 19 41.29 15.38 20.22
N TYR A 20 41.93 15.94 19.20
CA TYR A 20 41.42 15.93 17.83
C TYR A 20 41.32 14.50 17.26
N LEU A 21 42.31 13.65 17.56
CA LEU A 21 42.29 12.24 17.15
C LEU A 21 41.11 11.49 17.77
N CYS A 22 40.88 11.65 19.09
CA CYS A 22 39.72 11.06 19.77
C CYS A 22 38.39 11.60 19.23
N PHE A 23 38.33 12.89 18.87
CA PHE A 23 37.12 13.48 18.28
C PHE A 23 36.82 12.93 16.88
N ILE A 24 37.85 12.77 16.03
CA ILE A 24 37.69 12.18 14.70
C ILE A 24 37.25 10.71 14.79
N VAL A 25 37.85 9.93 15.70
CA VAL A 25 37.45 8.53 15.93
C VAL A 25 36.01 8.45 16.46
N SER A 26 35.63 9.34 17.37
CA SER A 26 34.25 9.45 17.87
C SER A 26 33.26 9.75 16.74
N CYS A 27 33.54 10.75 15.90
CA CYS A 27 32.71 11.08 14.74
C CYS A 27 32.62 9.90 13.77
N TYR A 28 33.73 9.22 13.48
CA TYR A 28 33.76 8.05 12.60
C TYR A 28 32.91 6.90 13.15
N LEU A 29 32.94 6.64 14.46
CA LEU A 29 32.10 5.63 15.10
C LEU A 29 30.60 5.98 15.06
N ILE A 30 30.26 7.27 15.10
CA ILE A 30 28.88 7.75 14.94
C ILE A 30 28.42 7.58 13.48
N PHE A 31 29.28 7.88 12.52
CA PHE A 31 29.00 7.65 11.09
C PHE A 31 28.89 6.16 10.74
N LEU A 32 29.62 5.27 11.42
CA LEU A 32 29.51 3.80 11.27
C LEU A 32 28.17 3.23 11.80
N ARG A 33 27.38 4.00 12.53
CA ARG A 33 26.04 3.61 13.00
C ARG A 33 24.92 4.16 12.10
N PHE A 34 25.26 4.87 11.03
CA PHE A 34 24.28 5.36 10.08
C PHE A 34 23.91 4.24 9.09
N GLU A 35 22.91 3.44 9.45
CA GLU A 35 22.32 2.51 8.48
C GLU A 35 21.56 3.31 7.42
N VAL A 36 22.08 3.29 6.19
CA VAL A 36 21.34 3.77 5.02
C VAL A 36 20.24 2.75 4.74
N ALA A 37 19.00 3.11 5.10
CA ALA A 37 17.83 2.37 4.66
C ALA A 37 17.71 2.52 3.14
N LEU A 38 18.10 1.48 2.40
CA LEU A 38 17.78 1.39 0.98
C LEU A 38 16.28 1.20 0.86
N ALA A 39 15.62 2.08 0.10
CA ALA A 39 14.23 1.87 -0.26
C ALA A 39 14.13 0.51 -1.00
N GLN A 40 13.44 -0.45 -0.39
CA GLN A 40 13.16 -1.72 -1.06
C GLN A 40 12.28 -1.42 -2.27
N GLN A 41 12.71 -1.85 -3.45
CA GLN A 41 11.82 -1.84 -4.61
C GLN A 41 10.60 -2.71 -4.27
N PRO A 42 9.38 -2.31 -4.65
CA PRO A 42 8.21 -3.17 -4.49
C PRO A 42 8.50 -4.50 -5.20
N GLU A 43 8.51 -5.60 -4.44
CA GLU A 43 8.52 -6.93 -5.02
C GLU A 43 7.36 -7.01 -6.03
N PRO A 44 7.57 -7.51 -7.26
CA PRO A 44 6.50 -7.69 -8.22
C PRO A 44 5.41 -8.55 -7.58
N GLN A 45 4.28 -7.94 -7.22
CA GLN A 45 3.17 -8.69 -6.69
C GLN A 45 2.71 -9.67 -7.77
N PRO A 46 2.55 -10.97 -7.45
CA PRO A 46 2.00 -11.92 -8.40
C PRO A 46 0.69 -11.35 -8.94
N LEU A 47 0.58 -11.21 -10.27
CA LEU A 47 -0.69 -10.85 -10.88
C LEU A 47 -1.75 -11.85 -10.40
N ALA A 48 -2.92 -11.37 -10.00
CA ALA A 48 -4.02 -12.19 -9.49
C ALA A 48 -4.48 -13.28 -10.48
N GLY A 49 -4.03 -13.22 -11.73
CA GLY A 49 -4.30 -14.22 -12.77
C GLY A 49 -5.63 -14.00 -13.48
N PHE A 50 -6.33 -12.91 -13.16
CA PHE A 50 -7.59 -12.52 -13.78
C PHE A 50 -7.70 -11.00 -13.88
N THR A 51 -8.61 -10.53 -14.73
CA THR A 51 -9.04 -9.13 -14.82
C THR A 51 -10.55 -9.03 -14.61
N VAL A 52 -11.01 -7.86 -14.17
CA VAL A 52 -12.42 -7.56 -13.92
C VAL A 52 -12.78 -6.28 -14.67
N GLU A 53 -13.86 -6.35 -15.45
CA GLU A 53 -14.38 -5.23 -16.23
C GLU A 53 -15.84 -4.99 -15.86
N SER A 54 -16.22 -3.71 -15.70
CA SER A 54 -17.63 -3.35 -15.53
C SER A 54 -18.37 -3.48 -16.86
N VAL A 55 -19.50 -4.18 -16.86
CA VAL A 55 -20.44 -4.13 -18.00
C VAL A 55 -21.29 -2.88 -17.81
N ILE A 56 -20.99 -1.83 -18.58
CA ILE A 56 -21.59 -0.50 -18.42
C ILE A 56 -23.11 -0.54 -18.72
N PRO A 57 -23.98 -0.28 -17.74
CA PRO A 57 -25.43 -0.30 -17.93
C PRO A 57 -25.94 1.00 -18.56
N ASP A 58 -27.20 0.98 -19.03
CA ASP A 58 -27.81 2.11 -19.73
C ASP A 58 -27.98 3.36 -18.86
N ASN A 59 -28.15 3.20 -17.54
CA ASN A 59 -28.30 4.30 -16.57
C ASN A 59 -26.96 4.81 -16.00
N GLN A 60 -25.83 4.44 -16.59
CA GLN A 60 -24.54 5.06 -16.28
C GLN A 60 -24.57 6.55 -16.67
N LEU A 61 -24.29 7.44 -15.72
CA LEU A 61 -24.30 8.89 -15.93
C LEU A 61 -23.13 9.35 -16.81
N ASP A 62 -21.96 8.69 -16.69
CA ASP A 62 -20.80 8.92 -17.53
C ASP A 62 -20.26 7.59 -18.09
N LYS A 63 -20.47 7.37 -19.38
CA LYS A 63 -20.08 6.14 -20.09
C LYS A 63 -18.56 6.01 -20.31
N ASN A 64 -17.79 7.04 -20.00
CA ASN A 64 -16.33 6.98 -20.09
C ASN A 64 -15.68 6.43 -18.81
N GLN A 65 -16.44 6.30 -17.72
CA GLN A 65 -15.93 5.75 -16.47
C GLN A 65 -15.94 4.22 -16.49
N THR A 66 -14.91 3.63 -15.87
CA THR A 66 -14.76 2.18 -15.73
C THR A 66 -15.39 1.64 -14.44
N TYR A 67 -15.81 2.51 -13.52
CA TYR A 67 -16.58 2.19 -12.32
C TYR A 67 -18.07 2.53 -12.50
N PHE A 68 -18.92 1.99 -11.63
CA PHE A 68 -20.36 2.27 -11.65
C PHE A 68 -20.67 3.67 -11.09
N TYR A 69 -21.06 4.60 -11.97
CA TYR A 69 -21.60 5.91 -11.62
C TYR A 69 -23.04 6.01 -12.11
N LEU A 70 -23.94 5.39 -11.35
CA LEU A 70 -25.30 5.10 -11.80
C LEU A 70 -26.28 6.20 -11.37
N GLY A 71 -27.16 6.59 -12.30
CA GLY A 71 -28.37 7.31 -11.99
C GLY A 71 -29.39 6.33 -11.40
N VAL A 72 -29.59 6.38 -10.08
CA VAL A 72 -30.51 5.49 -9.36
C VAL A 72 -31.70 6.25 -8.78
N GLN A 73 -32.85 5.60 -8.75
CA GLN A 73 -34.02 6.07 -8.01
C GLN A 73 -34.18 5.20 -6.76
N PRO A 74 -34.57 5.77 -5.60
CA PRO A 74 -34.84 5.00 -4.39
C PRO A 74 -35.83 3.86 -4.67
N SER A 75 -35.61 2.71 -4.02
CA SER A 75 -36.45 1.51 -4.11
C SER A 75 -36.46 0.77 -5.46
N ASN A 76 -35.81 1.28 -6.51
CA ASN A 76 -35.67 0.54 -7.77
C ASN A 76 -34.59 -0.53 -7.64
N GLN A 77 -34.92 -1.74 -8.11
CA GLN A 77 -33.97 -2.84 -8.21
C GLN A 77 -33.42 -2.93 -9.64
N GLN A 78 -32.13 -3.19 -9.75
CA GLN A 78 -31.46 -3.44 -11.02
C GLN A 78 -30.33 -4.43 -10.82
N ILE A 79 -29.99 -5.13 -11.90
CA ILE A 79 -28.84 -6.04 -11.92
C ILE A 79 -27.71 -5.31 -12.64
N ILE A 80 -26.59 -5.15 -11.95
CA ILE A 80 -25.33 -4.73 -12.56
C ILE A 80 -24.45 -5.95 -12.78
N GLN A 81 -23.61 -5.91 -13.80
CA GLN A 81 -22.80 -7.04 -14.22
C GLN A 81 -21.33 -6.66 -14.28
N VAL A 82 -20.49 -7.59 -13.85
CA VAL A 82 -19.04 -7.52 -14.02
C VAL A 82 -18.61 -8.71 -14.87
N LYS A 83 -17.67 -8.49 -15.77
CA LYS A 83 -17.04 -9.51 -16.59
C LYS A 83 -15.69 -9.86 -15.96
N ILE A 84 -15.53 -11.12 -15.58
CA ILE A 84 -14.27 -11.65 -15.07
C ILE A 84 -13.62 -12.45 -16.20
N ARG A 85 -12.35 -12.19 -16.50
CA ARG A 85 -11.57 -12.93 -17.51
C ARG A 85 -10.31 -13.50 -16.89
N SER A 86 -9.94 -14.72 -17.29
CA SER A 86 -8.66 -15.31 -16.90
C SER A 86 -7.54 -14.68 -17.72
N LEU A 87 -6.40 -14.41 -17.08
CA LEU A 87 -5.14 -14.05 -17.71
C LEU A 87 -4.17 -15.25 -17.75
N GLN A 88 -4.65 -16.44 -17.39
CA GLN A 88 -3.89 -17.69 -17.34
C GLN A 88 -4.61 -18.80 -18.10
N LYS A 89 -3.83 -19.76 -18.63
CA LYS A 89 -4.37 -20.94 -19.34
C LYS A 89 -5.05 -21.90 -18.36
N GLU A 90 -4.54 -21.96 -17.15
CA GLU A 90 -5.07 -22.73 -16.05
C GLU A 90 -6.36 -22.10 -15.51
N PRO A 91 -7.35 -22.89 -15.07
CA PRO A 91 -8.56 -22.37 -14.45
C PRO A 91 -8.26 -21.52 -13.22
N VAL A 92 -8.89 -20.34 -13.14
CA VAL A 92 -8.78 -19.43 -11.99
C VAL A 92 -10.13 -19.36 -11.27
N THR A 93 -10.14 -19.67 -9.97
CA THR A 93 -11.31 -19.53 -9.11
C THR A 93 -11.26 -18.22 -8.36
N VAL A 94 -12.22 -17.34 -8.62
CA VAL A 94 -12.32 -16.01 -8.03
C VAL A 94 -13.40 -16.04 -6.95
N ALA A 95 -13.05 -15.67 -5.72
CA ALA A 95 -14.00 -15.47 -4.64
C ALA A 95 -14.66 -14.09 -4.76
N LEU A 96 -15.96 -14.03 -4.52
CA LEU A 96 -16.77 -12.82 -4.62
C LEU A 96 -17.28 -12.42 -3.24
N SER A 97 -17.05 -11.17 -2.87
CA SER A 97 -17.57 -10.57 -1.65
C SER A 97 -17.85 -9.09 -1.86
N ILE A 98 -18.75 -8.54 -1.04
CA ILE A 98 -19.12 -7.13 -1.06
C ILE A 98 -18.65 -6.55 0.28
N HIS A 99 -17.90 -5.45 0.23
CA HIS A 99 -17.33 -4.79 1.41
C HIS A 99 -17.64 -3.30 1.37
N ASP A 100 -17.92 -2.72 2.53
CA ASP A 100 -17.87 -1.26 2.70
C ASP A 100 -16.42 -0.79 2.62
N ALA A 101 -16.22 0.37 1.99
CA ALA A 101 -14.93 1.06 2.00
C ALA A 101 -14.66 1.62 3.41
N VAL A 102 -13.51 1.29 3.98
CA VAL A 102 -13.08 1.85 5.27
C VAL A 102 -11.67 2.40 5.18
N ASN A 103 -11.26 3.21 6.17
CA ASN A 103 -9.88 3.69 6.23
C ASN A 103 -8.97 2.59 6.76
N GLY A 104 -7.91 2.31 6.01
CA GLY A 104 -6.77 1.50 6.44
C GLY A 104 -5.90 2.25 7.44
N THR A 105 -4.93 1.53 8.01
CA THR A 105 -4.03 2.06 9.05
C THR A 105 -3.13 3.20 8.58
N GLU A 106 -2.91 3.32 7.26
CA GLU A 106 -2.06 4.35 6.64
C GLU A 106 -2.91 5.39 5.89
N GLY A 107 -4.24 5.39 6.10
CA GLY A 107 -5.16 6.32 5.44
C GLY A 107 -5.51 5.96 3.99
N GLN A 108 -5.12 4.77 3.51
CA GLN A 108 -5.63 4.22 2.25
C GLN A 108 -7.07 3.75 2.40
N ILE A 109 -7.78 3.59 1.28
CA ILE A 109 -9.08 2.90 1.29
C ILE A 109 -8.82 1.39 1.38
N ASP A 110 -9.49 0.74 2.32
CA ASP A 110 -9.38 -0.68 2.60
C ASP A 110 -10.74 -1.37 2.41
N TYR A 111 -10.74 -2.46 1.64
CA TYR A 111 -11.89 -3.30 1.32
C TYR A 111 -11.69 -4.75 1.82
N THR A 112 -10.58 -5.03 2.51
CA THR A 112 -10.17 -6.39 2.88
C THR A 112 -10.60 -6.79 4.28
N GLN A 113 -11.06 -5.82 5.08
CA GLN A 113 -11.57 -6.08 6.43
C GLN A 113 -12.87 -6.88 6.38
N THR A 114 -12.88 -8.01 7.06
CA THR A 114 -14.05 -8.91 7.13
C THR A 114 -15.14 -8.41 8.06
N SER A 115 -14.77 -7.67 9.12
CA SER A 115 -15.71 -7.08 10.08
C SER A 115 -15.20 -5.71 10.54
N PRO A 116 -15.16 -4.71 9.64
CA PRO A 116 -14.67 -3.39 9.99
C PRO A 116 -15.59 -2.69 10.99
N LYS A 117 -15.02 -1.80 11.80
CA LYS A 117 -15.82 -0.90 12.63
C LYS A 117 -16.35 0.23 11.75
N LEU A 118 -17.65 0.20 11.46
CA LEU A 118 -18.33 1.22 10.67
C LEU A 118 -18.60 2.49 11.50
N ASP A 119 -18.62 3.63 10.83
CA ASP A 119 -18.96 4.91 11.46
C ASP A 119 -20.46 4.98 11.79
N SER A 120 -20.83 5.60 12.90
CA SER A 120 -22.23 5.67 13.35
C SER A 120 -23.11 6.56 12.45
N SER A 121 -22.53 7.43 11.63
CA SER A 121 -23.26 8.22 10.64
C SER A 121 -23.58 7.45 9.35
N LEU A 122 -23.02 6.26 9.15
CA LEU A 122 -23.31 5.42 7.99
C LEU A 122 -24.73 4.85 8.09
N THR A 123 -25.65 5.44 7.34
CA THR A 123 -27.07 5.06 7.35
C THR A 123 -27.41 3.97 6.33
N ASN A 124 -26.64 3.87 5.25
CA ASN A 124 -26.93 3.04 4.08
C ASN A 124 -25.64 2.35 3.63
N SER A 125 -25.30 1.22 4.27
CA SER A 125 -24.13 0.42 3.91
C SER A 125 -24.31 -0.25 2.56
N ILE A 126 -23.24 -0.34 1.77
CA ILE A 126 -23.31 -0.99 0.44
C ILE A 126 -23.61 -2.48 0.57
N THR A 127 -23.16 -3.12 1.65
CA THR A 127 -23.40 -4.54 1.94
C THR A 127 -24.86 -4.85 2.24
N GLN A 128 -25.66 -3.83 2.59
CA GLN A 128 -27.10 -3.94 2.84
C GLN A 128 -27.94 -3.71 1.59
N ILE A 129 -27.37 -3.07 0.56
CA ILE A 129 -28.10 -2.62 -0.64
C ILE A 129 -27.76 -3.51 -1.85
N VAL A 130 -26.51 -3.99 -1.91
CA VAL A 130 -26.01 -4.81 -3.01
C VAL A 130 -25.89 -6.25 -2.54
N HIS A 131 -26.38 -7.16 -3.37
CA HIS A 131 -26.32 -8.59 -3.11
C HIS A 131 -25.83 -9.33 -4.36
N LEU A 132 -25.06 -10.39 -4.13
CA LEU A 132 -24.70 -11.32 -5.20
C LEU A 132 -25.95 -12.11 -5.62
N GLN A 133 -26.22 -12.15 -6.92
CA GLN A 133 -27.33 -12.97 -7.43
C GLN A 133 -27.07 -14.47 -7.27
N ASN A 134 -25.83 -14.90 -7.51
CA ASN A 134 -25.45 -16.29 -7.34
C ASN A 134 -25.22 -16.59 -5.86
N LYS A 135 -25.77 -17.71 -5.38
CA LYS A 135 -25.55 -18.21 -4.02
C LYS A 135 -24.11 -18.65 -3.80
N GLU A 136 -23.42 -19.02 -4.87
CA GLU A 136 -22.01 -19.39 -4.84
C GLU A 136 -21.16 -18.12 -4.84
N ALA A 137 -20.45 -17.89 -3.74
CA ALA A 137 -19.50 -16.78 -3.59
C ALA A 137 -18.19 -17.01 -4.36
N THR A 138 -18.22 -17.81 -5.43
CA THR A 138 -17.07 -18.14 -6.27
C THR A 138 -17.46 -18.26 -7.73
N VAL A 139 -16.54 -17.90 -8.63
CA VAL A 139 -16.67 -18.06 -10.08
C VAL A 139 -15.37 -18.64 -10.63
N THR A 140 -15.45 -19.73 -11.38
CA THR A 140 -14.28 -20.31 -12.07
C THR A 140 -14.25 -19.84 -13.52
N VAL A 141 -13.18 -19.15 -13.91
CA VAL A 141 -12.93 -18.72 -15.30
C VAL A 141 -11.85 -19.59 -15.94
N LYS A 142 -12.07 -19.99 -17.20
CA LYS A 142 -11.19 -20.90 -17.95
C LYS A 142 -10.72 -20.35 -19.29
N ASN A 143 -11.27 -19.22 -19.75
CA ASN A 143 -10.92 -18.61 -21.03
C ASN A 143 -9.78 -17.62 -20.84
N PHE A 144 -8.59 -18.01 -21.30
CA PHE A 144 -7.50 -17.11 -21.66
C PHE A 144 -7.83 -16.52 -23.04
N GLU A 145 -8.13 -15.22 -23.11
CA GLU A 145 -8.24 -14.50 -24.38
C GLU A 145 -6.95 -13.68 -24.55
N GLU A 146 -6.15 -14.03 -25.58
CA GLU A 146 -4.99 -13.23 -26.06
C GLU A 146 -5.45 -11.98 -26.82
#